data_AF-A0A9X0JA45-F1
#
_entry.id   AF-A0A9X0JA45-F1
#
_cell.length_a   1.000
_cell.length_b   1.000
_cell.length_c   1.000
_cell.angle_alpha   90.00
_cell.angle_beta   90.00
_cell.angle_gamma   90.00
#
_symmetry.space_group_name_H-M   'P 1'
#
loop_
_entity.id
_entity.type
_entity.pdbx_description
1 polymer ?
#
loop_
_entity_poly.entity_id
_entity_poly.type
_entity_poly.pdbx_seq_one_letter_code
_entity_poly.pdbx_strand_id
1 'polypeptide(L)'
;MKNLLSAATLLASLAASAPLLAQTFVYVSEADDGTIARYALNEQTGALQLLGRTQAGGKVMPMALSADHKQLYAAIRSKPLQVVSWNIDSKSGDLSPLNAVSAAASYPYISTDPQGRFLLGASYDGDVVHVYKLNNDGKLIAPPIGSYKTGHAAHSVIVDASGEHAYVGNLGTDRVLQLKLSAEGELSGLGNGYVKTATENGPRHSVLSPDNRYLYNIGEMGGIITQFRREASGELVKVAETPNAVAEKYKLQHGKERPPGYSDTTPRIWAADIRLTPDGRFLYVSERTSSTISGYRINKDDGKLTLIDSWQIEKQPRGIAITADGRWLIASGEKSAVTGSYAIDQESGALKRVGEAPAGGDANWVTVVSYK
;
A
#
# COMPACT_ATOMS: atom_id res chain seq x y z
N MET A 1 -54.95 -49.00 26.00
CA MET A 1 -54.00 -48.55 24.95
C MET A 1 -54.03 -47.03 24.95
N LYS A 2 -53.00 -46.38 25.52
CA LYS A 2 -52.86 -44.91 25.62
C LYS A 2 -51.75 -44.49 24.66
N ASN A 3 -52.06 -43.67 23.66
CA ASN A 3 -51.06 -43.01 22.82
C ASN A 3 -50.86 -41.59 23.33
N LEU A 4 -49.68 -41.32 23.88
CA LEU A 4 -49.16 -39.98 24.17
C LEU A 4 -48.24 -39.58 23.02
N LEU A 5 -48.58 -38.52 22.29
CA LEU A 5 -47.67 -37.85 21.37
C LEU A 5 -46.69 -36.98 22.18
N SER A 6 -45.40 -37.28 22.10
CA SER A 6 -44.34 -36.35 22.53
C SER A 6 -44.08 -35.33 21.43
N ALA A 7 -44.30 -34.05 21.74
CA ALA A 7 -43.81 -32.93 20.96
C ALA A 7 -42.30 -32.77 21.22
N ALA A 8 -41.49 -32.89 20.17
CA ALA A 8 -40.07 -32.58 20.21
C ALA A 8 -39.87 -31.09 19.95
N THR A 9 -39.49 -30.34 21.00
CA THR A 9 -39.13 -28.93 20.90
C THR A 9 -37.72 -28.82 20.31
N LEU A 10 -37.61 -28.31 19.08
CA LEU A 10 -36.33 -27.98 18.46
C LEU A 10 -35.77 -26.71 19.12
N LEU A 11 -34.82 -26.86 20.03
CA LEU A 11 -34.04 -25.73 20.57
C LEU A 11 -33.04 -25.28 19.50
N ALA A 12 -33.37 -24.19 18.80
CA ALA A 12 -32.42 -23.47 17.98
C ALA A 12 -31.38 -22.81 18.91
N SER A 13 -30.18 -23.38 18.95
CA SER A 13 -29.04 -22.76 19.63
C SER A 13 -28.63 -21.51 18.83
N LEU A 14 -29.04 -20.32 19.29
CA LEU A 14 -28.33 -19.09 18.93
C LEU A 14 -26.94 -19.19 19.56
N ALA A 15 -25.96 -19.61 18.76
CA ALA A 15 -24.57 -19.35 19.09
C ALA A 15 -24.37 -17.83 18.97
N ALA A 16 -24.54 -17.12 20.09
CA ALA A 16 -24.02 -15.78 20.23
C ALA A 16 -22.49 -15.90 20.13
N SER A 17 -21.94 -15.65 18.95
CA SER A 17 -20.52 -15.44 18.76
C SER A 17 -20.13 -14.26 19.64
N ALA A 18 -19.47 -14.53 20.76
CA ALA A 18 -18.81 -13.48 21.54
C ALA A 18 -17.98 -12.64 20.54
N PRO A 19 -18.02 -11.31 20.64
CA PRO A 19 -17.19 -10.50 19.76
C PRO A 19 -15.74 -10.88 20.09
N LEU A 20 -15.09 -11.60 19.16
CA LEU A 20 -13.64 -11.58 19.13
C LEU A 20 -13.31 -10.09 19.02
N LEU A 21 -12.70 -9.53 20.05
CA LEU A 21 -12.01 -8.26 19.90
C LEU A 21 -11.05 -8.47 18.73
N ALA A 22 -11.31 -7.79 17.61
CA ALA A 22 -10.48 -7.95 16.44
C ALA A 22 -9.07 -7.50 16.83
N GLN A 23 -8.11 -8.41 16.69
CA GLN A 23 -6.69 -8.10 16.90
C GLN A 23 -6.12 -7.39 15.68
N THR A 24 -6.73 -7.58 14.51
CA THR A 24 -6.32 -6.95 13.26
C THR A 24 -7.37 -5.94 12.78
N PHE A 25 -6.92 -4.70 12.56
CA PHE A 25 -7.71 -3.63 11.97
C PHE A 25 -7.19 -3.24 10.59
N VAL A 26 -8.11 -2.95 9.68
CA VAL A 26 -7.82 -2.43 8.34
C VAL A 26 -8.28 -0.98 8.27
N TYR A 27 -7.43 -0.10 7.75
CA TYR A 27 -7.75 1.29 7.46
C TYR A 27 -7.74 1.51 5.95
N VAL A 28 -8.77 2.14 5.43
CA VAL A 28 -8.92 2.48 4.00
C VAL A 28 -9.21 3.96 3.85
N SER A 29 -8.43 4.67 3.03
CA SER A 29 -8.72 6.06 2.68
C SER A 29 -9.84 6.12 1.63
N GLU A 30 -10.87 6.92 1.89
CA GLU A 30 -12.02 7.17 1.01
C GLU A 30 -11.94 8.64 0.57
N ALA A 31 -11.27 8.89 -0.56
CA ALA A 31 -10.77 10.23 -0.89
C ALA A 31 -11.87 11.22 -1.28
N ASP A 32 -12.92 10.76 -1.96
CA ASP A 32 -14.07 11.60 -2.33
C ASP A 32 -14.91 11.97 -1.09
N ASP A 33 -15.01 11.05 -0.12
CA ASP A 33 -15.74 11.27 1.13
C ASP A 33 -14.90 12.05 2.16
N GLY A 34 -13.58 12.07 1.99
CA GLY A 34 -12.65 12.72 2.90
C GLY A 34 -12.52 12.00 4.25
N THR A 35 -12.76 10.68 4.27
CA THR A 35 -12.74 9.87 5.49
C THR A 35 -11.73 8.72 5.41
N ILE A 36 -11.41 8.16 6.57
CA ILE A 36 -10.69 6.89 6.70
C ILE A 36 -11.66 5.89 7.31
N ALA A 37 -12.02 4.86 6.54
CA ALA A 37 -12.82 3.75 7.03
C ALA A 37 -11.95 2.77 7.82
N ARG A 38 -12.50 2.26 8.92
CA ARG A 38 -11.88 1.25 9.78
C ARG A 38 -12.71 -0.02 9.77
N TYR A 39 -12.06 -1.15 9.56
CA TYR A 39 -12.66 -2.48 9.57
C TYR A 39 -11.99 -3.37 10.62
N ALA A 40 -12.77 -4.24 11.25
CA ALA A 40 -12.26 -5.43 11.93
C ALA A 40 -12.05 -6.55 10.90
N LEU A 41 -10.91 -7.21 10.95
CA LEU A 41 -10.66 -8.44 10.20
C LEU A 41 -10.87 -9.65 11.12
N ASN A 42 -11.73 -10.57 10.70
CA ASN A 42 -11.79 -11.88 11.33
C ASN A 42 -10.58 -12.71 10.88
N GLU A 43 -9.65 -12.98 11.79
CA GLU A 43 -8.38 -13.65 11.44
C GLU A 43 -8.53 -15.13 11.10
N GLN A 44 -9.66 -15.76 11.40
CA GLN A 44 -9.93 -17.15 11.05
C GLN A 44 -10.54 -17.28 9.67
N THR A 45 -11.43 -16.35 9.29
CA THR A 45 -12.21 -16.44 8.05
C THR A 45 -11.81 -15.42 6.99
N GLY A 46 -11.09 -14.37 7.36
CA GLY A 46 -10.76 -13.22 6.51
C GLY A 46 -11.92 -12.26 6.27
N ALA A 47 -13.08 -12.46 6.92
CA ALA A 47 -14.23 -11.58 6.77
C ALA A 47 -13.93 -10.18 7.32
N LEU A 48 -14.40 -9.14 6.61
CA LEU A 48 -14.29 -7.75 7.03
C LEU A 48 -15.62 -7.28 7.65
N GLN A 49 -15.52 -6.56 8.77
CA GLN A 49 -16.65 -5.84 9.35
C GLN A 49 -16.30 -4.36 9.44
N LEU A 50 -17.08 -3.50 8.77
CA LEU A 50 -16.95 -2.05 8.92
C LEU A 50 -17.31 -1.66 10.36
N LEU A 51 -16.38 -1.00 11.05
CA LEU A 51 -16.56 -0.52 12.43
C LEU A 51 -16.92 0.96 12.48
N GLY A 52 -16.46 1.76 11.53
CA GLY A 52 -16.73 3.19 11.50
C GLY A 52 -15.83 3.95 10.53
N ARG A 53 -16.00 5.27 10.51
CA ARG A 53 -15.22 6.20 9.68
C ARG A 53 -14.72 7.36 10.53
N THR A 54 -13.49 7.78 10.26
CA THR A 54 -12.89 8.97 10.86
C THR A 54 -12.80 10.05 9.80
N GLN A 55 -13.32 11.25 10.11
CA GLN A 55 -13.15 12.40 9.23
C GLN A 55 -11.67 12.80 9.18
N ALA A 56 -11.10 12.92 7.98
CA ALA A 56 -9.70 13.24 7.78
C ALA A 56 -9.49 14.57 7.05
N GLY A 57 -10.20 14.78 5.94
CA GLY A 57 -10.04 15.94 5.07
C GLY A 57 -10.18 15.58 3.60
N GLY A 58 -10.44 16.58 2.75
CA GLY A 58 -10.73 16.35 1.33
C GLY A 58 -9.55 15.72 0.58
N LYS A 59 -9.82 14.67 -0.21
CA LYS A 59 -8.79 13.88 -0.90
C LYS A 59 -7.70 13.36 0.05
N VAL A 60 -8.11 12.81 1.20
CA VAL A 60 -7.24 11.95 2.01
C VAL A 60 -6.87 10.73 1.16
N MET A 61 -5.57 10.50 0.97
CA MET A 61 -5.10 9.42 0.10
C MET A 61 -4.00 8.60 0.76
N PRO A 62 -2.69 8.85 0.56
CA PRO A 62 -1.70 7.93 1.08
C PRO A 62 -1.67 7.95 2.59
N MET A 63 -1.56 6.77 3.17
CA MET A 63 -1.40 6.57 4.60
C MET A 63 -0.10 5.83 4.92
N ALA A 64 0.50 6.16 6.06
CA ALA A 64 1.66 5.47 6.61
C ALA A 64 1.47 5.23 8.12
N LEU A 65 1.99 4.12 8.62
CA LEU A 65 2.02 3.84 10.07
C LEU A 65 3.33 4.36 10.67
N SER A 66 3.33 4.67 11.97
CA SER A 66 4.58 4.73 12.73
C SER A 66 5.24 3.34 12.79
N ALA A 67 6.54 3.27 13.04
CA ALA A 67 7.28 2.02 13.11
C ALA A 67 6.74 1.04 14.17
N ASP A 68 6.14 1.56 15.25
CA ASP A 68 5.51 0.76 16.31
C ASP A 68 4.00 0.52 16.11
N HIS A 69 3.46 0.94 14.97
CA HIS A 69 2.05 0.84 14.58
C HIS A 69 1.07 1.49 15.58
N LYS A 70 1.52 2.50 16.33
CA LYS A 70 0.65 3.25 17.26
C LYS A 70 0.11 4.56 16.68
N GLN A 71 0.71 5.07 15.60
CA GLN A 71 0.21 6.25 14.90
C GLN A 71 -0.10 5.92 13.44
N LEU A 72 -1.13 6.60 12.93
CA LEU A 72 -1.47 6.64 11.51
C LEU A 72 -1.27 8.07 11.00
N TYR A 73 -0.55 8.23 9.90
CA TYR A 73 -0.37 9.48 9.19
C TYR A 73 -1.10 9.39 7.85
N ALA A 74 -1.73 10.47 7.40
CA ALA A 74 -2.34 10.56 6.08
C ALA A 74 -2.07 11.91 5.42
N ALA A 75 -1.87 11.92 4.09
CA ALA A 75 -1.76 13.16 3.34
C ALA A 75 -3.13 13.61 2.80
N ILE A 76 -3.46 14.88 3.02
CA ILE A 76 -4.60 15.58 2.43
C ILE A 76 -4.13 16.29 1.17
N ARG A 77 -4.62 15.85 0.01
CA ARG A 77 -4.13 16.31 -1.30
C ARG A 77 -4.98 17.42 -1.92
N SER A 78 -6.12 17.77 -1.31
CA SER A 78 -6.85 18.99 -1.65
C SER A 78 -6.28 20.20 -0.90
N LYS A 79 -6.47 21.43 -1.40
CA LYS A 79 -6.01 22.63 -0.70
C LYS A 79 -6.96 22.95 0.48
N PRO A 80 -6.44 23.36 1.65
CA PRO A 80 -5.01 23.47 2.00
C PRO A 80 -4.35 22.09 2.14
N LEU A 81 -3.15 21.94 1.57
CA LEU A 81 -2.41 20.68 1.61
C LEU A 81 -1.91 20.43 3.05
N GLN A 82 -2.16 19.23 3.57
CA GLN A 82 -1.82 18.89 4.95
C GLN A 82 -1.30 17.46 5.07
N VAL A 83 -0.54 17.21 6.14
CA VAL A 83 -0.37 15.87 6.70
C VAL A 83 -1.05 15.85 8.06
N VAL A 84 -1.96 14.90 8.24
CA VAL A 84 -2.77 14.71 9.44
C VAL A 84 -2.40 13.38 10.09
N SER A 85 -2.50 13.31 11.41
CA SER A 85 -2.06 12.15 12.18
C SER A 85 -2.98 11.86 13.37
N TRP A 86 -3.04 10.58 13.72
CA TRP A 86 -3.85 10.04 14.82
C TRP A 86 -3.06 9.02 15.63
N ASN A 87 -3.39 8.89 16.92
CA ASN A 87 -3.06 7.69 17.67
C ASN A 87 -4.11 6.61 17.38
N ILE A 88 -3.66 5.36 17.33
CA ILE A 88 -4.49 4.18 17.15
C ILE A 88 -4.74 3.53 18.51
N ASP A 89 -6.00 3.38 18.90
CA ASP A 89 -6.36 2.55 20.05
C ASP A 89 -6.15 1.07 19.71
N SER A 90 -5.32 0.37 20.46
CA SER A 90 -4.96 -1.02 20.13
C SER A 90 -6.07 -2.04 20.37
N LYS A 91 -7.14 -1.67 21.09
CA LYS A 91 -8.25 -2.58 21.43
C LYS A 91 -9.44 -2.41 20.49
N SER A 92 -9.73 -1.18 20.06
CA SER A 92 -10.84 -0.88 19.17
C SER A 92 -10.39 -0.53 17.75
N GLY A 93 -9.15 -0.11 17.57
CA GLY A 93 -8.64 0.49 16.34
C GLY A 93 -9.08 1.94 16.14
N ASP A 94 -9.71 2.60 17.13
CA ASP A 94 -10.20 3.97 16.96
C ASP A 94 -9.03 4.94 16.70
N LEU A 95 -9.27 5.92 15.83
CA LEU A 95 -8.31 6.97 15.54
C LEU A 95 -8.62 8.21 16.38
N SER A 96 -7.71 8.57 17.29
CA SER A 96 -7.80 9.80 18.07
C SER A 96 -6.83 10.86 17.53
N PRO A 97 -7.27 12.11 17.27
CA PRO A 97 -6.41 13.11 16.64
C PRO A 97 -5.11 13.36 17.42
N LEU A 98 -3.98 13.43 16.71
CA LEU A 98 -2.66 13.67 17.29
C LEU A 98 -2.09 15.04 16.88
N ASN A 99 -2.00 15.30 15.58
CA ASN A 99 -1.42 16.52 15.01
C ASN A 99 -1.88 16.69 13.54
N ALA A 100 -2.03 17.94 13.09
CA ALA A 100 -2.11 18.31 11.69
C ALA A 100 -1.11 19.44 11.38
N VAL A 101 -0.34 19.30 10.29
CA VAL A 101 0.59 20.33 9.80
C VAL A 101 0.38 20.61 8.32
N SER A 102 0.75 21.82 7.89
CA SER A 102 0.82 22.17 6.47
C SER A 102 1.83 21.30 5.72
N ALA A 103 1.39 20.70 4.62
CA ALA A 103 2.27 20.00 3.70
C ALA A 103 2.90 21.00 2.71
N ALA A 104 4.19 20.82 2.42
CA ALA A 104 4.94 21.68 1.50
C ALA A 104 4.59 21.39 0.03
N ALA A 105 4.04 20.21 -0.26
CA ALA A 105 3.58 19.80 -1.58
C ALA A 105 2.45 18.74 -1.48
N SER A 106 1.87 18.35 -2.63
CA SER A 106 0.85 17.29 -2.68
C SER A 106 1.54 15.94 -2.78
N TYR A 107 1.40 15.11 -1.76
CA TYR A 107 2.07 13.81 -1.70
C TYR A 107 1.11 12.69 -2.14
N PRO A 108 1.31 12.02 -3.29
CA PRO A 108 0.64 10.75 -3.59
C PRO A 108 1.19 9.55 -2.82
N TYR A 109 2.31 9.71 -2.11
CA TYR A 109 2.91 8.66 -1.30
C TYR A 109 3.65 9.26 -0.09
N ILE A 110 3.44 8.66 1.08
CA ILE A 110 4.18 8.96 2.30
C ILE A 110 4.66 7.64 2.94
N SER A 111 5.78 7.69 3.64
CA SER A 111 6.31 6.57 4.45
C SER A 111 7.02 7.10 5.70
N THR A 112 7.10 6.29 6.73
CA THR A 112 7.97 6.53 7.88
C THR A 112 9.27 5.75 7.74
N ASP A 113 10.34 6.20 8.41
CA ASP A 113 11.56 5.39 8.54
C ASP A 113 11.39 4.36 9.68
N PRO A 114 12.09 3.21 9.64
CA PRO A 114 11.90 2.15 10.62
C PRO A 114 12.34 2.52 12.04
N GLN A 115 13.09 3.62 12.20
CA GLN A 115 13.53 4.13 13.50
C GLN A 115 12.55 5.15 14.11
N GLY A 116 11.46 5.51 13.40
CA GLY A 116 10.45 6.44 13.89
C GLY A 116 10.91 7.89 14.01
N ARG A 117 11.96 8.28 13.27
CA ARG A 117 12.57 9.62 13.28
C ARG A 117 11.92 10.55 12.27
N PHE A 118 11.47 10.01 11.14
CA PHE A 118 11.08 10.79 9.97
C PHE A 118 9.83 10.26 9.29
N LEU A 119 9.11 11.18 8.66
CA LEU A 119 8.13 10.90 7.61
C LEU A 119 8.62 11.52 6.30
N LEU A 120 8.68 10.71 5.26
CA LEU A 120 9.07 11.11 3.92
C LEU A 120 7.83 11.21 3.04
N GLY A 121 7.79 12.22 2.18
CA GLY A 121 6.72 12.42 1.19
C GLY A 121 7.28 12.64 -0.20
N ALA A 122 6.90 11.80 -1.15
CA ALA A 122 7.19 12.00 -2.58
C ALA A 122 6.08 12.86 -3.19
N SER A 123 6.44 13.88 -3.94
CA SER A 123 5.51 14.79 -4.61
C SER A 123 5.63 14.66 -6.11
N TYR A 124 4.57 14.18 -6.75
CA TYR A 124 4.50 13.96 -8.19
C TYR A 124 4.58 15.26 -8.97
N ASP A 125 3.66 16.20 -8.70
CA ASP A 125 3.61 17.48 -9.41
C ASP A 125 4.72 18.46 -8.98
N GLY A 126 5.45 18.11 -7.92
CA GLY A 126 6.48 18.98 -7.32
C GLY A 126 7.91 18.52 -7.59
N ASP A 127 8.09 17.37 -8.26
CA ASP A 127 9.40 16.79 -8.60
C ASP A 127 10.36 16.69 -7.39
N VAL A 128 9.82 16.42 -6.21
CA VAL A 128 10.56 16.51 -4.95
C VAL A 128 10.18 15.42 -3.96
N VAL A 129 11.15 14.98 -3.17
CA VAL A 129 10.92 14.26 -1.92
C VAL A 129 11.22 15.19 -0.75
N HIS A 130 10.33 15.26 0.23
CA HIS A 130 10.52 15.99 1.47
C HIS A 130 10.69 15.02 2.65
N VAL A 131 11.48 15.44 3.65
CA VAL A 131 11.67 14.74 4.92
C VAL A 131 11.18 15.64 6.04
N TYR A 132 10.25 15.14 6.84
CA TYR A 132 9.73 15.79 8.03
C TYR A 132 10.23 15.06 9.27
N LYS A 133 10.53 15.81 10.33
CA LYS A 133 10.88 15.24 11.63
C LYS A 133 9.64 14.75 12.37
N LEU A 134 9.74 13.59 13.00
CA LEU A 134 8.82 13.12 14.03
C LEU A 134 9.45 13.41 15.40
N ASN A 135 8.66 13.95 16.33
CA ASN A 135 9.09 14.07 17.72
C ASN A 135 8.90 12.72 18.46
N ASN A 136 9.32 12.66 19.73
CA ASN A 136 9.21 11.44 20.55
C ASN A 136 7.76 10.97 20.80
N ASP A 137 6.77 11.84 20.59
CA ASP A 137 5.34 11.50 20.71
C ASP A 137 4.73 11.09 19.35
N GLY A 138 5.55 10.95 18.30
CA GLY A 138 5.10 10.66 16.94
C GLY A 138 4.44 11.87 16.24
N LYS A 139 4.52 13.08 16.78
CA LYS A 139 3.99 14.28 16.13
C LYS A 139 4.90 14.73 14.99
N LEU A 140 4.30 15.03 13.85
CA LEU A 140 4.99 15.59 12.69
C LEU A 140 5.34 17.08 12.94
N ILE A 141 6.57 17.46 12.64
CA ILE A 141 7.08 18.83 12.76
C ILE A 141 7.23 19.43 11.36
N ALA A 142 6.59 20.57 11.11
CA ALA A 142 6.73 21.36 9.90
C ALA A 142 7.54 22.65 10.17
N PRO A 143 8.23 23.23 9.16
CA PRO A 143 8.36 22.77 7.76
C PRO A 143 9.22 21.50 7.62
N PRO A 144 9.27 20.85 6.44
CA PRO A 144 10.21 19.75 6.22
C PRO A 144 11.65 20.20 6.45
N ILE A 145 12.46 19.31 7.02
CA ILE A 145 13.87 19.53 7.37
C ILE A 145 14.83 19.08 6.25
N GLY A 146 14.36 18.23 5.34
CA GLY A 146 15.11 17.73 4.20
C GLY A 146 14.30 17.84 2.91
N SER A 147 14.98 18.07 1.80
CA SER A 147 14.38 18.05 0.46
C SER A 147 15.36 17.51 -0.57
N TYR A 148 14.85 16.80 -1.57
CA TYR A 148 15.65 16.30 -2.69
C TYR A 148 14.89 16.45 -4.00
N LYS A 149 15.49 17.14 -4.98
CA LYS A 149 14.91 17.26 -6.33
C LYS A 149 15.08 15.94 -7.07
N THR A 150 13.98 15.36 -7.48
CA THR A 150 13.91 14.01 -8.04
C THR A 150 13.94 13.96 -9.57
N GLY A 151 13.57 15.07 -10.21
CA GLY A 151 13.18 15.08 -11.62
C GLY A 151 11.69 14.78 -11.77
N HIS A 152 11.21 14.77 -13.02
CA HIS A 152 9.78 14.74 -13.34
C HIS A 152 9.04 13.58 -12.66
N ALA A 153 7.97 13.88 -11.91
CA ALA A 153 6.96 12.93 -11.43
C ALA A 153 7.46 11.85 -10.43
N ALA A 154 7.97 12.26 -9.26
CA ALA A 154 8.21 11.35 -8.13
C ALA A 154 6.90 10.77 -7.57
N HIS A 155 6.74 9.46 -7.62
CA HIS A 155 5.48 8.81 -7.27
C HIS A 155 5.53 8.07 -5.91
N SER A 156 6.67 7.52 -5.51
CA SER A 156 6.80 6.86 -4.20
C SER A 156 8.15 7.11 -3.55
N VAL A 157 8.22 6.93 -2.23
CA VAL A 157 9.48 6.88 -1.47
C VAL A 157 9.34 5.81 -0.41
N ILE A 158 10.31 4.89 -0.31
CA ILE A 158 10.41 3.92 0.78
C ILE A 158 11.78 3.99 1.42
N VAL A 159 11.87 3.62 2.70
CA VAL A 159 13.13 3.56 3.45
C VAL A 159 13.47 2.10 3.73
N ASP A 160 14.75 1.75 3.66
CA ASP A 160 15.22 0.41 3.97
C ASP A 160 15.18 0.09 5.46
N ALA A 161 15.42 -1.19 5.79
CA ALA A 161 15.40 -1.67 7.16
C ALA A 161 16.49 -1.05 8.07
N SER A 162 17.59 -0.52 7.51
CA SER A 162 18.60 0.18 8.32
C SER A 162 18.17 1.62 8.64
N GLY A 163 17.25 2.20 7.87
CA GLY A 163 16.85 3.60 8.03
C GLY A 163 17.87 4.58 7.45
N GLU A 164 18.80 4.10 6.62
CA GLU A 164 19.92 4.88 6.09
C GLU A 164 19.80 5.13 4.59
N HIS A 165 18.93 4.40 3.89
CA HIS A 165 18.72 4.58 2.46
C HIS A 165 17.24 4.71 2.12
N ALA A 166 16.95 5.64 1.21
CA ALA A 166 15.62 5.85 0.65
C ALA A 166 15.63 5.56 -0.86
N TYR A 167 14.57 4.92 -1.34
CA TYR A 167 14.38 4.59 -2.75
C TYR A 167 13.12 5.25 -3.29
N VAL A 168 13.24 5.96 -4.41
CA VAL A 168 12.16 6.79 -4.96
C VAL A 168 11.75 6.27 -6.33
N GLY A 169 10.51 5.80 -6.47
CA GLY A 169 9.95 5.48 -7.78
C GLY A 169 9.62 6.77 -8.53
N ASN A 170 10.31 7.02 -9.64
CA ASN A 170 10.20 8.27 -10.40
C ASN A 170 9.60 8.00 -11.79
N LEU A 171 8.29 8.23 -11.91
CA LEU A 171 7.49 7.83 -13.08
C LEU A 171 7.99 8.53 -14.35
N GLY A 172 8.22 9.83 -14.27
CA GLY A 172 8.53 10.66 -15.44
C GLY A 172 9.93 10.50 -16.02
N THR A 173 10.80 9.71 -15.38
CA THR A 173 12.21 9.59 -15.80
C THR A 173 12.69 8.16 -16.01
N ASP A 174 11.82 7.16 -15.85
CA ASP A 174 12.16 5.72 -15.87
C ASP A 174 13.32 5.34 -14.94
N ARG A 175 13.30 5.93 -13.74
CA ARG A 175 14.34 5.74 -12.72
C ARG A 175 13.73 5.35 -11.37
N VAL A 176 14.47 4.51 -10.66
CA VAL A 176 14.40 4.44 -9.20
C VAL A 176 15.59 5.22 -8.66
N LEU A 177 15.34 6.32 -7.94
CA LEU A 177 16.41 7.04 -7.26
C LEU A 177 16.84 6.25 -6.02
N GLN A 178 18.11 6.34 -5.70
CA GLN A 178 18.71 5.72 -4.51
C GLN A 178 19.45 6.81 -3.75
N LEU A 179 19.03 7.04 -2.52
CA LEU A 179 19.44 8.17 -1.70
C LEU A 179 19.96 7.68 -0.34
N LYS A 180 20.96 8.36 0.19
CA LYS A 180 21.33 8.27 1.61
C LYS A 180 20.38 9.17 2.41
N LEU A 181 19.98 8.70 3.59
CA LEU A 181 19.21 9.43 4.59
C LEU A 181 20.08 9.58 5.84
N SER A 182 20.50 10.82 6.14
CA SER A 182 21.34 11.08 7.32
C SER A 182 20.55 10.99 8.63
N ALA A 183 21.26 10.97 9.75
CA ALA A 183 20.65 11.03 11.08
C ALA A 183 19.90 12.35 11.34
N GLU A 184 20.25 13.39 10.59
CA GLU A 184 19.67 14.73 10.63
C GLU A 184 18.53 14.90 9.61
N GLY A 185 18.22 13.87 8.81
CA GLY A 185 17.12 13.90 7.83
C GLY A 185 17.50 14.50 6.47
N GLU A 186 18.80 14.67 6.20
CA GLU A 186 19.29 15.14 4.90
C GLU A 186 19.30 14.00 3.88
N LEU A 187 18.92 14.33 2.65
CA LEU A 187 18.93 13.41 1.51
C LEU A 187 20.07 13.75 0.56
N SER A 188 20.86 12.75 0.17
CA SER A 188 21.91 12.88 -0.84
C SER A 188 21.96 11.66 -1.75
N GLY A 189 22.54 11.77 -2.95
CA GLY A 189 22.62 10.65 -3.89
C GLY A 189 23.48 9.49 -3.35
N LEU A 190 22.98 8.26 -3.51
CA LEU A 190 23.74 7.03 -3.25
C LEU A 190 24.31 6.48 -4.57
N GLY A 191 25.62 6.23 -4.61
CA GLY A 191 26.31 5.84 -5.85
C GLY A 191 26.08 6.87 -6.95
N ASN A 192 25.57 6.43 -8.10
CA ASN A 192 25.20 7.31 -9.22
C ASN A 192 23.88 8.09 -9.00
N GLY A 193 23.24 7.94 -7.84
CA GLY A 193 21.99 8.59 -7.45
C GLY A 193 20.71 7.92 -7.97
N TYR A 194 20.81 7.04 -8.98
CA TYR A 194 19.67 6.31 -9.51
C TYR A 194 20.07 5.03 -10.25
N VAL A 195 19.08 4.17 -10.47
CA VAL A 195 19.10 3.04 -11.40
C VAL A 195 17.97 3.17 -12.40
N LYS A 196 18.17 2.64 -13.62
CA LYS A 196 17.14 2.65 -14.67
C LYS A 196 16.23 1.45 -14.54
N THR A 197 14.94 1.64 -14.83
CA THR A 197 14.00 0.54 -15.09
C THR A 197 13.92 0.23 -16.59
N ALA A 198 12.99 -0.64 -16.99
CA ALA A 198 12.59 -0.76 -18.38
C ALA A 198 12.16 0.62 -18.95
N THR A 199 12.37 0.79 -20.26
CA THR A 199 12.02 2.01 -21.01
C THR A 199 10.51 2.21 -21.04
N GLU A 200 10.07 3.46 -20.84
CA GLU A 200 8.67 3.88 -20.77
C GLU A 200 7.85 3.12 -19.72
N ASN A 201 8.50 2.52 -18.71
CA ASN A 201 7.82 1.70 -17.73
C ASN A 201 7.05 2.54 -16.70
N GLY A 202 7.55 3.73 -16.38
CA GLY A 202 6.95 4.64 -15.41
C GLY A 202 7.03 4.14 -13.96
N PRO A 203 8.21 4.04 -13.34
CA PRO A 203 8.41 3.55 -11.98
C PRO A 203 7.47 4.19 -10.97
N ARG A 204 6.64 3.35 -10.33
CA ARG A 204 5.59 3.80 -9.43
C ARG A 204 5.93 3.42 -8.00
N HIS A 205 5.39 2.31 -7.50
CA HIS A 205 5.62 1.85 -6.13
C HIS A 205 6.76 0.82 -6.07
N SER A 206 7.45 0.78 -4.93
CA SER A 206 8.50 -0.18 -4.64
C SER A 206 8.19 -0.95 -3.36
N VAL A 207 8.71 -2.17 -3.25
CA VAL A 207 8.67 -2.98 -2.03
C VAL A 207 10.02 -3.69 -1.83
N LEU A 208 10.48 -3.76 -0.58
CA LEU A 208 11.70 -4.47 -0.19
C LEU A 208 11.37 -5.86 0.32
N SER A 209 12.16 -6.86 -0.08
CA SER A 209 12.05 -8.21 0.49
C SER A 209 12.30 -8.21 2.00
N PRO A 210 11.74 -9.15 2.78
CA PRO A 210 11.83 -9.12 4.24
C PRO A 210 13.26 -9.25 4.76
N ASP A 211 14.14 -9.90 3.99
CA ASP A 211 15.57 -10.03 4.25
C ASP A 211 16.40 -8.81 3.76
N ASN A 212 15.73 -7.77 3.25
CA ASN A 212 16.32 -6.54 2.72
C ASN A 212 17.32 -6.74 1.56
N ARG A 213 17.29 -7.91 0.88
CA ARG A 213 18.22 -8.26 -0.22
C ARG A 213 17.73 -7.80 -1.60
N TYR A 214 16.42 -7.63 -1.78
CA TYR A 214 15.83 -7.27 -3.06
C TYR A 214 14.84 -6.13 -2.94
N LEU A 215 14.81 -5.30 -3.97
CA LEU A 215 13.76 -4.29 -4.18
C LEU A 215 13.05 -4.61 -5.50
N TYR A 216 11.72 -4.62 -5.46
CA TYR A 216 10.88 -4.77 -6.64
C TYR A 216 10.14 -3.46 -6.87
N ASN A 217 10.22 -2.92 -8.08
CA ASN A 217 9.49 -1.72 -8.49
C ASN A 217 8.52 -2.06 -9.62
N ILE A 218 7.25 -1.66 -9.47
CA ILE A 218 6.25 -1.76 -10.55
C ILE A 218 6.21 -0.47 -11.37
N GLY A 219 6.24 -0.60 -12.70
CA GLY A 219 5.97 0.51 -13.60
C GLY A 219 4.48 0.70 -13.88
N GLU A 220 3.96 1.91 -13.67
CA GLU A 220 2.56 2.28 -13.91
C GLU A 220 2.14 2.12 -15.37
N MET A 221 3.06 2.41 -16.30
CA MET A 221 2.75 2.53 -17.72
C MET A 221 3.09 1.26 -18.50
N GLY A 222 4.25 0.66 -18.21
CA GLY A 222 4.68 -0.57 -18.87
C GLY A 222 4.10 -1.84 -18.25
N GLY A 223 3.71 -1.81 -16.97
CA GLY A 223 3.30 -3.02 -16.25
C GLY A 223 4.44 -4.02 -16.10
N ILE A 224 5.69 -3.54 -16.08
CA ILE A 224 6.89 -4.36 -15.92
C ILE A 224 7.38 -4.20 -14.48
N ILE A 225 7.58 -5.32 -13.79
CA ILE A 225 8.25 -5.32 -12.49
C ILE A 225 9.75 -5.37 -12.74
N THR A 226 10.49 -4.39 -12.23
CA THR A 226 11.95 -4.39 -12.25
C THR A 226 12.47 -4.87 -10.90
N GLN A 227 13.30 -5.92 -10.92
CA GLN A 227 13.96 -6.46 -9.74
C GLN A 227 15.37 -5.89 -9.61
N PHE A 228 15.68 -5.41 -8.42
CA PHE A 228 17.02 -4.97 -8.03
C PHE A 228 17.53 -5.82 -6.88
N ARG A 229 18.78 -6.28 -6.97
CA ARG A 229 19.54 -6.77 -5.81
C ARG A 229 20.11 -5.57 -5.08
N ARG A 230 19.94 -5.53 -3.77
CA ARG A 230 20.47 -4.50 -2.89
C ARG A 230 21.83 -4.95 -2.36
N GLU A 231 22.86 -4.14 -2.60
CA GLU A 231 24.19 -4.35 -2.04
C GLU A 231 24.22 -4.00 -0.55
N ALA A 232 25.27 -4.44 0.15
CA ALA A 232 25.47 -4.06 1.56
C ALA A 232 25.55 -2.53 1.74
N SER A 233 26.05 -1.80 0.74
CA SER A 233 26.09 -0.34 0.71
C SER A 233 24.73 0.33 0.49
N GLY A 234 23.67 -0.45 0.26
CA GLY A 234 22.35 0.06 -0.14
C GLY A 234 22.20 0.35 -1.63
N GLU A 235 23.27 0.29 -2.42
CA GLU A 235 23.17 0.48 -3.88
C GLU A 235 22.36 -0.64 -4.53
N LEU A 236 21.59 -0.28 -5.56
CA LEU A 236 20.78 -1.21 -6.32
C LEU A 236 21.51 -1.68 -7.58
N VAL A 237 21.43 -2.98 -7.85
CA VAL A 237 21.88 -3.59 -9.11
C VAL A 237 20.66 -4.22 -9.77
N LYS A 238 20.30 -3.78 -10.99
CA LYS A 238 19.20 -4.40 -11.74
C LYS A 238 19.58 -5.84 -12.10
N VAL A 239 18.73 -6.80 -11.74
CA VAL A 239 19.01 -8.24 -11.96
C VAL A 239 17.96 -8.95 -12.81
N ALA A 240 16.73 -8.45 -12.86
CA ALA A 240 15.68 -9.02 -13.72
C ALA A 240 14.58 -8.00 -14.05
N GLU A 241 13.82 -8.30 -15.09
CA GLU A 241 12.57 -7.63 -15.45
C GLU A 241 11.50 -8.70 -15.69
N THR A 242 10.27 -8.42 -15.28
CA THR A 242 9.13 -9.34 -15.38
C THR A 242 7.97 -8.59 -16.04
N PRO A 243 7.76 -8.76 -17.36
CA PRO A 243 6.89 -7.89 -18.17
C PRO A 243 5.42 -8.30 -18.20
N ASN A 244 4.97 -9.16 -17.28
CA ASN A 244 3.65 -9.78 -17.30
C ASN A 244 2.78 -9.42 -16.09
N ALA A 245 3.00 -8.25 -15.45
CA ALA A 245 2.12 -7.80 -14.36
C ALA A 245 0.70 -7.52 -14.85
N VAL A 246 0.55 -7.29 -16.16
CA VAL A 246 -0.73 -7.24 -16.85
C VAL A 246 -0.83 -8.43 -17.78
N ALA A 247 -1.84 -9.27 -17.59
CA ALA A 247 -2.03 -10.44 -18.45
C ALA A 247 -2.44 -10.01 -19.87
N GLU A 248 -1.81 -10.62 -20.88
CA GLU A 248 -2.05 -10.32 -22.31
C GLU A 248 -3.52 -10.49 -22.72
N LYS A 249 -4.27 -11.37 -22.03
CA LYS A 249 -5.70 -11.60 -22.27
C LYS A 249 -6.55 -10.33 -22.18
N TYR A 250 -6.10 -9.30 -21.45
CA TYR A 250 -6.79 -8.03 -21.32
C TYR A 250 -6.54 -7.06 -22.49
N LYS A 251 -5.56 -7.34 -23.36
CA LYS A 251 -5.27 -6.57 -24.58
C LYS A 251 -5.12 -5.06 -24.35
N LEU A 252 -4.53 -4.69 -23.21
CA LEU A 252 -4.30 -3.28 -22.87
C LEU A 252 -3.17 -2.71 -23.72
N GLN A 253 -3.32 -1.46 -24.15
CA GLN A 253 -2.24 -0.72 -24.78
C GLN A 253 -1.23 -0.23 -23.74
N HIS A 254 -0.02 0.11 -24.19
CA HIS A 254 0.97 0.75 -23.34
C HIS A 254 0.38 1.99 -22.64
N GLY A 255 0.73 2.13 -21.36
CA GLY A 255 0.29 3.21 -20.50
C GLY A 255 0.76 4.58 -20.95
N LYS A 256 0.19 5.62 -20.32
CA LYS A 256 0.64 6.99 -20.46
C LYS A 256 0.54 7.68 -19.12
N GLU A 257 1.41 8.66 -18.91
CA GLU A 257 1.25 9.62 -17.83
C GLU A 257 -0.12 10.32 -17.93
N ARG A 258 -0.77 10.53 -16.78
CA ARG A 258 -2.12 11.08 -16.69
C ARG A 258 -2.10 12.43 -15.96
N PRO A 259 -1.75 13.55 -16.64
CA PRO A 259 -1.76 14.88 -16.04
C PRO A 259 -3.20 15.39 -15.78
N PRO A 260 -3.39 16.52 -15.06
CA PRO A 260 -4.69 17.15 -14.92
C PRO A 260 -5.38 17.36 -16.27
N GLY A 261 -6.64 16.95 -16.38
CA GLY A 261 -7.42 17.01 -17.62
C GLY A 261 -7.18 15.85 -18.60
N TYR A 262 -6.40 14.83 -18.23
CA TYR A 262 -6.24 13.62 -19.02
C TYR A 262 -7.60 13.01 -19.39
N SER A 263 -7.84 12.88 -20.69
CA SER A 263 -9.06 12.29 -21.25
C SER A 263 -8.65 11.36 -22.40
N ASP A 264 -8.31 10.13 -22.03
CA ASP A 264 -8.09 9.03 -22.97
C ASP A 264 -8.99 7.87 -22.56
N THR A 265 -9.84 7.42 -23.47
CA THR A 265 -10.74 6.29 -23.29
C THR A 265 -10.11 4.97 -23.73
N THR A 266 -8.90 5.00 -24.29
CA THR A 266 -8.14 3.81 -24.66
C THR A 266 -7.91 2.94 -23.42
N PRO A 267 -8.18 1.62 -23.48
CA PRO A 267 -7.84 0.70 -22.39
C PRO A 267 -6.32 0.55 -22.32
N ARG A 268 -5.68 1.37 -21.48
CA ARG A 268 -4.23 1.39 -21.27
C ARG A 268 -3.83 0.74 -19.97
N ILE A 269 -2.64 0.15 -19.93
CA ILE A 269 -2.02 -0.31 -18.69
C ILE A 269 -2.01 0.82 -17.66
N TRP A 270 -2.41 0.47 -16.43
CA TRP A 270 -2.43 1.37 -15.31
C TRP A 270 -2.11 0.65 -14.00
N ALA A 271 -0.95 0.00 -13.95
CA ALA A 271 -0.49 -0.69 -12.76
C ALA A 271 -0.38 0.27 -11.57
N ALA A 272 -0.65 -0.22 -10.36
CA ALA A 272 -0.75 0.60 -9.18
C ALA A 272 0.19 0.12 -8.07
N ASP A 273 -0.30 -0.69 -7.15
CA ASP A 273 0.42 -1.00 -5.92
C ASP A 273 1.13 -2.36 -6.03
N ILE A 274 2.16 -2.54 -5.22
CA ILE A 274 2.99 -3.75 -5.17
C ILE A 274 3.24 -4.12 -3.72
N ARG A 275 2.93 -5.37 -3.34
CA ARG A 275 3.09 -5.88 -1.97
C ARG A 275 3.67 -7.28 -2.02
N LEU A 276 4.38 -7.67 -0.96
CA LEU A 276 4.88 -9.03 -0.80
C LEU A 276 4.51 -9.58 0.57
N THR A 277 4.37 -10.90 0.63
CA THR A 277 4.04 -11.59 1.88
C THR A 277 5.22 -11.48 2.87
N PRO A 278 4.97 -11.40 4.19
CA PRO A 278 6.02 -11.24 5.20
C PRO A 278 7.08 -12.36 5.21
N ASP A 279 6.72 -13.55 4.70
CA ASP A 279 7.62 -14.69 4.53
C ASP A 279 8.49 -14.62 3.24
N GLY A 280 8.29 -13.60 2.41
CA GLY A 280 9.03 -13.35 1.18
C GLY A 280 8.75 -14.35 0.06
N ARG A 281 7.66 -15.13 0.12
CA ARG A 281 7.36 -16.17 -0.88
C ARG A 281 6.49 -15.68 -2.04
N PHE A 282 5.62 -14.69 -1.81
CA PHE A 282 4.70 -14.20 -2.82
C PHE A 282 4.72 -12.69 -2.97
N LEU A 283 4.48 -12.21 -4.19
CA LEU A 283 4.37 -10.80 -4.56
C LEU A 283 3.10 -10.58 -5.37
N TYR A 284 2.40 -9.48 -5.11
CA TYR A 284 1.14 -9.13 -5.76
C TYR A 284 1.19 -7.71 -6.30
N VAL A 285 0.65 -7.51 -7.50
CA VAL A 285 0.54 -6.19 -8.16
C VAL A 285 -0.91 -5.94 -8.54
N SER A 286 -1.43 -4.76 -8.22
CA SER A 286 -2.76 -4.33 -8.69
C SER A 286 -2.69 -3.57 -10.01
N GLU A 287 -3.71 -3.74 -10.86
CA GLU A 287 -3.85 -3.07 -12.15
C GLU A 287 -5.25 -2.47 -12.31
N ARG A 288 -5.29 -1.15 -12.52
CA ARG A 288 -6.52 -0.35 -12.43
C ARG A 288 -7.46 -0.52 -13.61
N THR A 289 -6.94 -0.68 -14.83
CA THR A 289 -7.78 -0.66 -16.04
C THR A 289 -8.54 -1.97 -16.24
N SER A 290 -7.87 -3.11 -16.03
CA SER A 290 -8.42 -4.46 -16.12
C SER A 290 -9.07 -4.95 -14.82
N SER A 291 -8.92 -4.20 -13.73
CA SER A 291 -9.44 -4.58 -12.41
C SER A 291 -8.88 -5.89 -11.89
N THR A 292 -7.56 -5.98 -11.82
CA THR A 292 -6.90 -7.24 -11.47
C THR A 292 -5.83 -7.11 -10.40
N ILE A 293 -5.53 -8.25 -9.79
CA ILE A 293 -4.26 -8.50 -9.12
C ILE A 293 -3.55 -9.64 -9.84
N SER A 294 -2.28 -9.44 -10.17
CA SER A 294 -1.38 -10.49 -10.64
C SER A 294 -0.49 -10.95 -9.49
N GLY A 295 -0.38 -12.27 -9.28
CA GLY A 295 0.41 -12.90 -8.22
C GLY A 295 1.65 -13.59 -8.75
N TYR A 296 2.72 -13.56 -7.96
CA TYR A 296 4.02 -14.11 -8.30
C TYR A 296 4.58 -14.93 -7.16
N ARG A 297 5.26 -16.02 -7.48
CA ARG A 297 6.16 -16.72 -6.57
C ARG A 297 7.54 -16.12 -6.68
N ILE A 298 8.16 -15.87 -5.54
CA ILE A 298 9.53 -15.37 -5.43
C ILE A 298 10.46 -16.57 -5.23
N ASN A 299 11.48 -16.70 -6.07
CA ASN A 299 12.54 -17.66 -5.84
C ASN A 299 13.37 -17.24 -4.62
N LYS A 300 13.50 -18.13 -3.63
CA LYS A 300 14.21 -17.84 -2.36
C LYS A 300 15.70 -17.51 -2.52
N ASP A 301 16.33 -18.03 -3.57
CA ASP A 301 17.78 -17.97 -3.76
C ASP A 301 18.17 -16.70 -4.52
N ASP A 302 17.45 -16.40 -5.61
CA ASP A 302 17.78 -15.27 -6.51
C ASP A 302 16.70 -14.17 -6.61
N GLY A 303 15.57 -14.33 -5.92
CA GLY A 303 14.47 -13.37 -5.89
C GLY A 303 13.64 -13.30 -7.19
N LYS A 304 13.93 -14.13 -8.20
CA LYS A 304 13.20 -14.04 -9.47
C LYS A 304 11.73 -14.35 -9.30
N LEU A 305 10.91 -13.62 -10.07
CA LEU A 305 9.46 -13.76 -10.05
C LEU A 305 8.99 -14.78 -11.09
N THR A 306 8.13 -15.69 -10.67
CA THR A 306 7.38 -16.58 -11.56
C THR A 306 5.89 -16.27 -11.41
N LEU A 307 5.22 -15.93 -12.51
CA LEU A 307 3.78 -15.63 -12.49
C LEU A 307 3.00 -16.87 -12.01
N ILE A 308 2.07 -16.64 -11.08
CA ILE A 308 1.12 -17.64 -10.59
C ILE A 308 -0.13 -17.56 -11.44
N ASP A 309 -0.87 -16.44 -11.34
CA ASP A 309 -2.10 -16.16 -12.09
C ASP A 309 -2.46 -14.66 -11.97
N SER A 310 -3.57 -14.27 -12.59
CA SER A 310 -4.20 -12.95 -12.49
C SER A 310 -5.70 -13.09 -12.23
N TRP A 311 -6.16 -12.48 -11.13
CA TRP A 311 -7.54 -12.54 -10.65
C TRP A 311 -8.27 -11.22 -10.84
N GLN A 312 -9.53 -11.30 -11.26
CA GLN A 312 -10.45 -10.16 -11.25
C GLN A 312 -10.84 -9.81 -9.81
N ILE A 313 -10.79 -8.52 -9.48
CA ILE A 313 -11.05 -8.01 -8.14
C ILE A 313 -11.89 -6.73 -8.19
N GLU A 314 -11.83 -5.93 -7.12
CA GLU A 314 -12.53 -4.65 -6.99
C GLU A 314 -12.33 -3.73 -8.20
N LYS A 315 -13.32 -2.87 -8.49
CA LYS A 315 -13.25 -1.99 -9.66
C LYS A 315 -12.18 -0.91 -9.48
N GLN A 316 -11.24 -0.82 -10.42
CA GLN A 316 -10.12 0.12 -10.42
C GLN A 316 -9.24 0.04 -9.15
N PRO A 317 -8.60 -1.13 -8.88
CA PRO A 317 -7.89 -1.37 -7.63
C PRO A 317 -6.60 -0.57 -7.55
N ARG A 318 -6.54 0.36 -6.60
CA ARG A 318 -5.38 1.24 -6.42
C ARG A 318 -4.55 0.92 -5.19
N GLY A 319 -5.19 0.49 -4.10
CA GLY A 319 -4.52 0.15 -2.85
C GLY A 319 -4.70 -1.33 -2.53
N ILE A 320 -3.61 -2.00 -2.18
CA ILE A 320 -3.64 -3.35 -1.60
C ILE A 320 -2.76 -3.42 -0.36
N ALA A 321 -3.12 -4.29 0.57
CA ALA A 321 -2.32 -4.58 1.75
C ALA A 321 -2.37 -6.07 2.07
N ILE A 322 -1.34 -6.56 2.77
CA ILE A 322 -1.25 -7.96 3.21
C ILE A 322 -1.12 -7.95 4.73
N THR A 323 -1.83 -8.83 5.41
CA THR A 323 -1.74 -8.98 6.87
C THR A 323 -0.36 -9.44 7.31
N ALA A 324 0.01 -9.11 8.56
CA ALA A 324 1.34 -9.43 9.11
C ALA A 324 1.61 -10.95 9.19
N ASP A 325 0.57 -11.78 9.19
CA ASP A 325 0.67 -13.24 9.12
C ASP A 325 0.71 -13.80 7.69
N GLY A 326 0.59 -12.94 6.67
CA GLY A 326 0.61 -13.33 5.26
C GLY A 326 -0.60 -14.12 4.78
N ARG A 327 -1.66 -14.25 5.58
CA ARG A 327 -2.84 -15.06 5.24
C ARG A 327 -3.87 -14.34 4.39
N TRP A 328 -3.94 -13.01 4.51
CA TRP A 328 -5.00 -12.22 3.88
C TRP A 328 -4.43 -11.07 3.06
N LEU A 329 -4.96 -10.92 1.84
CA LEU A 329 -4.80 -9.73 1.02
C LEU A 329 -6.09 -8.92 1.07
N ILE A 330 -5.97 -7.63 1.32
CA ILE A 330 -7.06 -6.66 1.32
C ILE A 330 -6.90 -5.74 0.11
N ALA A 331 -7.98 -5.48 -0.62
CA ALA A 331 -7.96 -4.64 -1.81
C ALA A 331 -9.08 -3.59 -1.77
N SER A 332 -8.72 -2.34 -2.10
CA SER A 332 -9.65 -1.25 -2.35
C SER A 332 -9.56 -0.78 -3.80
N GLY A 333 -10.70 -0.33 -4.34
CA GLY A 333 -10.79 0.17 -5.70
C GLY A 333 -11.49 1.52 -5.79
N GLU A 334 -10.91 2.43 -6.57
CA GLU A 334 -11.36 3.83 -6.72
C GLU A 334 -12.81 3.92 -7.23
N LYS A 335 -13.31 2.86 -7.88
CA LYS A 335 -14.68 2.77 -8.41
C LYS A 335 -15.49 1.60 -7.81
N SER A 336 -15.01 1.03 -6.71
CA SER A 336 -15.67 -0.06 -6.01
C SER A 336 -16.57 0.48 -4.89
N ALA A 337 -17.73 -0.13 -4.70
CA ALA A 337 -18.59 0.14 -3.54
C ALA A 337 -18.17 -0.68 -2.30
N VAL A 338 -17.15 -1.53 -2.43
CA VAL A 338 -16.69 -2.45 -1.38
C VAL A 338 -15.16 -2.51 -1.33
N THR A 339 -14.66 -2.78 -0.13
CA THR A 339 -13.30 -3.28 0.13
C THR A 339 -13.36 -4.80 0.22
N GLY A 340 -12.52 -5.49 -0.55
CA GLY A 340 -12.49 -6.95 -0.59
C GLY A 340 -11.39 -7.56 0.27
N SER A 341 -11.62 -8.79 0.72
CA SER A 341 -10.63 -9.62 1.42
C SER A 341 -10.47 -10.97 0.72
N TYR A 342 -9.22 -11.39 0.58
CA TYR A 342 -8.80 -12.56 -0.17
C TYR A 342 -7.87 -13.42 0.68
N ALA A 343 -8.18 -14.71 0.81
CA ALA A 343 -7.25 -15.69 1.34
C ALA A 343 -6.08 -15.86 0.37
N ILE A 344 -4.86 -15.85 0.91
CA ILE A 344 -3.65 -16.26 0.20
C ILE A 344 -3.43 -17.75 0.49
N ASP A 345 -3.49 -18.59 -0.54
CA ASP A 345 -3.12 -19.98 -0.41
C ASP A 345 -1.62 -20.11 -0.06
N GLN A 346 -1.34 -20.75 1.08
CA GLN A 346 0.00 -20.78 1.67
C GLN A 346 0.96 -21.76 0.97
N GLU A 347 0.58 -22.39 -0.13
CA GLU A 347 1.49 -23.22 -0.94
C GLU A 347 1.66 -22.64 -2.34
N SER A 348 0.53 -22.31 -2.97
CA SER A 348 0.47 -21.86 -4.35
C SER A 348 0.57 -20.34 -4.51
N GLY A 349 0.18 -19.56 -3.50
CA GLY A 349 0.03 -18.11 -3.58
C GLY A 349 -1.22 -17.67 -4.35
N ALA A 350 -2.16 -18.59 -4.60
CA ALA A 350 -3.41 -18.26 -5.26
C ALA A 350 -4.32 -17.42 -4.35
N LEU A 351 -5.03 -16.46 -4.93
CA LEU A 351 -6.02 -15.66 -4.22
C LEU A 351 -7.40 -16.29 -4.31
N LYS A 352 -8.10 -16.37 -3.18
CA LYS A 352 -9.52 -16.73 -3.11
C LYS A 352 -10.27 -15.68 -2.32
N ARG A 353 -11.29 -15.05 -2.92
CA ARG A 353 -12.15 -14.10 -2.22
C ARG A 353 -12.89 -14.78 -1.06
N VAL A 354 -12.87 -14.17 0.11
CA VAL A 354 -13.49 -14.71 1.34
C VAL A 354 -14.45 -13.74 2.02
N GLY A 355 -14.35 -12.45 1.74
CA GLY A 355 -15.23 -11.46 2.33
C GLY A 355 -15.15 -10.11 1.64
N GLU A 356 -16.07 -9.24 2.02
CA GLU A 356 -16.13 -7.86 1.60
C GLU A 356 -16.83 -7.03 2.67
N ALA A 357 -16.61 -5.72 2.65
CA ALA A 357 -17.35 -4.77 3.45
C ALA A 357 -17.57 -3.47 2.67
N PRO A 358 -18.63 -2.69 2.98
CA PRO A 358 -18.91 -1.43 2.29
C PRO A 358 -17.71 -0.48 2.33
N ALA A 359 -17.43 0.17 1.20
CA ALA A 359 -16.46 1.24 1.06
C ALA A 359 -17.16 2.53 0.62
N GLY A 360 -16.53 3.65 0.94
CA GLY A 360 -16.89 4.99 0.50
C GLY A 360 -16.31 5.35 -0.86
N GLY A 361 -16.54 6.58 -1.29
CA GLY A 361 -16.12 7.10 -2.58
C GLY A 361 -14.58 7.17 -2.72
N ASP A 362 -14.08 6.79 -3.89
CA ASP A 362 -12.66 6.81 -4.25
C ASP A 362 -11.76 6.14 -3.18
N ALA A 363 -12.11 4.90 -2.81
CA ALA A 363 -11.32 4.10 -1.88
C ALA A 363 -9.98 3.67 -2.52
N ASN A 364 -8.85 4.17 -2.01
CA ASN A 364 -7.62 4.15 -2.82
C ASN A 364 -6.28 3.91 -2.09
N TRP A 365 -6.31 3.71 -0.78
CA TRP A 365 -5.16 3.25 0.00
C TRP A 365 -5.62 2.28 1.07
N VAL A 366 -4.81 1.27 1.38
CA VAL A 366 -5.12 0.27 2.41
C VAL A 366 -3.90 0.11 3.32
N THR A 367 -4.14 0.11 4.63
CA THR A 367 -3.16 -0.18 5.67
C THR A 367 -3.76 -1.18 6.64
N VAL A 368 -2.94 -2.07 7.20
CA VAL A 368 -3.37 -3.09 8.16
C VAL A 368 -2.48 -3.02 9.40
N VAL A 369 -3.09 -3.13 10.58
CA VAL A 369 -2.39 -3.22 11.87
C VAL A 369 -2.87 -4.46 12.61
N SER A 370 -1.98 -5.14 13.32
CA SER A 370 -2.32 -6.27 14.17
C SER A 370 -1.73 -6.05 15.57
N TYR A 371 -2.53 -6.26 16.61
CA TYR A 371 -2.14 -6.16 18.02
C TYR A 371 -2.27 -7.53 18.69
N LYS A 372 -1.40 -7.81 19.66
CA LYS A 372 -1.38 -9.07 20.42
C LYS A 372 -2.19 -9.00 21.70
#